data_AF-A0A382CCY2-F1
#
_entry.id   AF-A0A382CCY2-F1
#
_cell.length_a   1.000
_cell.length_b   1.000
_cell.length_c   1.000
_cell.angle_alpha   90.00
_cell.angle_beta   90.00
_cell.angle_gamma   90.00
#
_symmetry.space_group_name_H-M   'P 1'
#
loop_
_entity.id
_entity.type
_entity.pdbx_description
1 polymer ?
#
loop_
_entity_poly.entity_id
_entity_poly.type
_entity_poly.pdbx_seq_one_letter_code
_entity_poly.pdbx_strand_id
1 'polypeptide(L)'
;KMGFNGVVISDDPVMKAISDNYSWEETLELMVIAGNDIICLGNNLMPYRENLIPESIETIISLVDEGKIPSDRIEKSYRRILNMKSMIA
;
A
#
# COMPACT_ATOMS: atom_id res chain seq x y z
N LYS A 1 21.94 -2.29 5.56
CA LYS A 1 21.00 -1.21 5.17
C LYS A 1 21.54 -0.53 3.91
N MET A 2 20.69 -0.22 2.93
CA MET A 2 21.13 0.33 1.63
C MET A 2 21.07 1.87 1.55
N GLY A 3 20.57 2.55 2.58
CA GLY A 3 20.50 4.02 2.59
C GLY A 3 19.45 4.62 1.64
N PHE A 4 18.55 3.81 1.09
CA PHE A 4 17.50 4.28 0.20
C PHE A 4 16.43 5.08 0.96
N ASN A 5 16.18 6.31 0.53
CA ASN A 5 15.23 7.24 1.15
C ASN A 5 14.13 7.73 0.18
N GLY A 6 14.09 7.17 -1.03
CA GLY A 6 13.08 7.48 -2.04
C GLY A 6 11.75 6.76 -1.80
N VAL A 7 10.89 6.78 -2.83
CA VAL A 7 9.60 6.08 -2.86
C VAL A 7 9.82 4.59 -3.05
N VAL A 8 9.19 3.77 -2.21
CA VAL A 8 9.12 2.31 -2.37
C VAL A 8 7.77 1.94 -2.98
N ILE A 9 7.79 1.19 -4.09
CA ILE A 9 6.59 0.72 -4.78
C ILE A 9 6.55 -0.80 -4.68
N SER A 10 5.40 -1.37 -4.33
CA SER A 10 5.20 -2.81 -4.33
C SER A 10 4.92 -3.34 -5.73
N ASP A 11 5.18 -4.63 -5.94
CA ASP A 11 4.48 -5.38 -6.98
C ASP A 11 3.04 -5.70 -6.54
N ASP A 12 2.27 -6.35 -7.41
CA ASP A 12 0.86 -6.63 -7.21
C ASP A 12 0.58 -7.70 -6.14
N PRO A 13 -0.06 -7.36 -5.01
CA PRO A 13 -0.36 -8.31 -3.93
C PRO A 13 -1.52 -9.26 -4.22
N VAL A 14 -2.29 -9.07 -5.31
CA VAL A 14 -3.36 -9.99 -5.75
C VAL A 14 -2.78 -11.26 -6.40
N MET A 15 -1.45 -11.41 -6.41
CA MET A 15 -0.79 -12.66 -6.77
C MET A 15 -1.03 -13.77 -5.73
N LYS A 16 -1.18 -15.01 -6.20
CA LYS A 16 -1.44 -16.20 -5.36
C LYS A 16 -0.46 -16.39 -4.21
N ALA A 17 0.81 -16.06 -4.43
CA ALA A 17 1.84 -16.18 -3.39
C ALA A 17 1.51 -15.37 -2.12
N ILE A 18 0.79 -14.25 -2.26
CA ILE A 18 0.35 -13.41 -1.14
C ILE A 18 -1.10 -13.74 -0.76
N SER A 19 -2.01 -13.78 -1.74
CA SER A 19 -3.45 -13.97 -1.48
C SER A 19 -3.82 -15.31 -0.86
N ASP A 20 -3.00 -16.34 -1.03
CA ASP A 20 -3.25 -17.67 -0.43
C ASP A 20 -2.80 -17.75 1.03
N ASN A 21 -2.03 -16.76 1.53
CA ASN A 21 -1.40 -16.78 2.86
C ASN A 21 -1.89 -15.67 3.81
N TYR A 22 -2.40 -14.57 3.28
CA TYR A 22 -2.83 -13.41 4.06
C TYR A 22 -4.22 -12.95 3.61
N SER A 23 -5.03 -12.50 4.55
CA SER A 23 -6.26 -11.78 4.21
C SER A 23 -5.94 -10.46 3.51
N TRP A 24 -6.96 -9.85 2.87
CA TRP A 24 -6.79 -8.56 2.21
C TRP A 24 -6.39 -7.45 3.19
N GLU A 25 -7.03 -7.41 4.35
CA GLU A 25 -6.73 -6.47 5.44
C GLU A 25 -5.30 -6.64 5.94
N GLU A 26 -4.89 -7.86 6.30
CA GLU A 26 -3.52 -8.16 6.77
C GLU A 26 -2.47 -7.80 5.70
N THR A 27 -2.77 -8.07 4.42
CA THR A 27 -1.88 -7.74 3.31
C THR A 27 -1.64 -6.23 3.26
N LEU A 28 -2.70 -5.42 3.27
CA LEU A 28 -2.58 -3.96 3.22
C LEU A 28 -1.89 -3.40 4.47
N GLU A 29 -2.23 -3.91 5.66
CA GLU A 29 -1.58 -3.55 6.92
C GLU A 29 -0.06 -3.78 6.84
N LEU A 30 0.34 -5.01 6.51
CA LEU A 30 1.74 -5.41 6.46
C LEU A 30 2.52 -4.64 5.41
N MET A 31 1.94 -4.39 4.23
CA MET A 31 2.62 -3.63 3.16
C MET A 31 2.90 -2.19 3.59
N VAL A 32 1.93 -1.53 4.23
CA VAL A 32 2.10 -0.16 4.71
C VAL A 32 3.12 -0.11 5.86
N ILE A 33 3.00 -1.00 6.84
CA ILE A 33 3.93 -1.09 7.99
C ILE A 33 5.36 -1.42 7.53
N ALA A 34 5.52 -2.30 6.53
CA ALA A 34 6.81 -2.67 5.97
C ALA A 34 7.55 -1.52 5.28
N GLY A 35 6.86 -0.42 4.98
CA GLY A 35 7.48 0.77 4.43
C GLY A 35 7.19 1.02 2.95
N ASN A 36 6.23 0.32 2.34
CA ASN A 36 5.78 0.65 0.99
C ASN A 36 5.09 2.01 1.00
N ASP A 37 5.40 2.83 0.00
CA ASP A 37 4.81 4.15 -0.18
C ASP A 37 3.69 4.12 -1.23
N ILE A 38 3.82 3.26 -2.24
CA ILE A 38 2.79 3.02 -3.25
C ILE A 38 2.54 1.52 -3.36
N ILE A 39 1.27 1.12 -3.27
CA ILE A 39 0.83 -0.27 -3.51
C ILE A 39 0.33 -0.36 -4.94
N CYS A 40 0.97 -1.21 -5.76
CA CYS A 40 0.53 -1.45 -7.13
C CYS A 40 -0.61 -2.46 -7.13
N LEU A 41 -1.75 -2.11 -7.73
CA LEU A 41 -2.93 -2.98 -7.89
C LEU A 41 -3.32 -3.00 -9.37
N GLY A 42 -2.64 -3.83 -10.17
CA GLY A 42 -2.79 -3.91 -11.62
C GLY A 42 -3.44 -5.21 -12.15
N ASN A 43 -3.46 -6.27 -11.36
CA ASN A 43 -3.84 -7.63 -11.74
C ASN A 43 -5.25 -7.98 -11.28
N ASN A 44 -6.18 -7.07 -11.54
CA ASN A 44 -7.60 -7.24 -11.25
C ASN A 44 -8.33 -7.92 -12.41
N LEU A 45 -7.84 -9.06 -12.89
CA LEU A 45 -8.37 -9.71 -14.10
C LEU A 45 -9.33 -10.85 -13.76
N MET A 46 -8.97 -11.76 -12.85
CA MET A 46 -9.81 -12.90 -12.47
C MET A 46 -9.52 -13.36 -11.03
N PRO A 47 -10.52 -13.37 -10.12
CA PRO A 47 -11.84 -12.77 -10.29
C PRO A 47 -11.76 -11.24 -10.33
N TYR A 48 -12.47 -10.60 -11.26
CA TYR A 48 -12.57 -9.14 -11.30
C TYR A 48 -13.31 -8.64 -10.06
N ARG A 49 -12.70 -7.68 -9.36
CA ARG A 49 -13.26 -6.98 -8.21
C ARG A 49 -13.44 -5.51 -8.58
N GLU A 50 -14.67 -5.11 -8.93
CA GLU A 50 -15.00 -3.72 -9.29
C GLU A 50 -14.57 -2.73 -8.20
N ASN A 51 -14.80 -3.12 -6.94
CA ASN A 51 -14.53 -2.29 -5.77
C ASN A 51 -13.13 -2.46 -5.18
N LEU A 52 -12.17 -3.11 -5.87
CA LEU A 52 -10.84 -3.37 -5.32
C LEU A 52 -10.18 -2.11 -4.77
N ILE A 53 -10.17 -1.03 -5.56
CA ILE A 53 -9.56 0.25 -5.17
C ILE A 53 -10.31 0.93 -4.02
N PRO A 54 -11.63 1.21 -4.09
CA PRO A 54 -12.33 1.85 -2.99
C PRO A 54 -12.27 1.02 -1.69
N GLU A 55 -12.42 -0.31 -1.78
CA GLU A 55 -12.31 -1.19 -0.62
C GLU A 55 -10.91 -1.16 0.00
N SER A 56 -9.85 -1.07 -0.81
CA SER A 56 -8.49 -0.92 -0.29
C SER A 56 -8.29 0.39 0.46
N ILE A 57 -8.85 1.48 -0.06
CA ILE A 57 -8.79 2.80 0.59
C ILE A 57 -9.55 2.75 1.92
N GLU A 58 -10.78 2.23 1.93
CA GLU A 58 -11.59 2.09 3.15
C GLU A 58 -10.91 1.20 4.19
N THR A 59 -10.31 0.08 3.75
CA THR A 59 -9.55 -0.82 4.62
C THR A 59 -8.37 -0.11 5.27
N ILE A 60 -7.57 0.64 4.49
CA ILE A 60 -6.43 1.40 5.03
C ILE A 60 -6.90 2.49 6.01
N ILE A 61 -8.02 3.17 5.72
CA ILE A 61 -8.61 4.15 6.65
C ILE A 61 -9.00 3.48 7.96
N SER A 62 -9.72 2.35 7.92
CA SER A 62 -10.10 1.59 9.12
C SER A 62 -8.88 1.17 9.94
N LEU A 63 -7.84 0.65 9.26
CA LEU A 63 -6.59 0.25 9.90
C LEU A 63 -5.86 1.42 10.59
N VAL A 64 -5.96 2.63 10.05
CA VAL A 64 -5.43 3.85 10.69
C VAL A 64 -6.30 4.26 11.89
N ASP A 65 -7.62 4.25 11.74
CA ASP A 65 -8.57 4.61 12.80
C ASP A 65 -8.49 3.64 14.00
N GLU A 66 -8.24 2.35 13.73
CA GLU A 66 -7.99 1.31 14.72
C GLU A 66 -6.59 1.41 15.37
N GLY A 67 -5.70 2.25 14.83
CA GLY A 67 -4.33 2.42 15.31
C GLY A 67 -3.36 1.28 14.94
N LYS A 68 -3.77 0.35 14.06
CA LYS A 68 -2.91 -0.70 13.50
C LYS A 68 -1.86 -0.11 12.55
N ILE A 69 -2.26 0.88 11.74
CA ILE A 69 -1.35 1.70 10.95
C ILE A 69 -1.18 3.07 11.63
N PRO A 70 0.02 3.41 12.11
CA PRO A 70 0.29 4.74 12.63
C PRO A 70 0.07 5.82 11.56
N SER A 71 -0.63 6.91 11.88
CA SER A 71 -0.91 7.99 10.92
C SER A 71 0.36 8.67 10.38
N ASP A 72 1.43 8.73 11.17
CA ASP A 72 2.74 9.23 10.75
C ASP A 72 3.39 8.34 9.67
N ARG A 73 3.05 7.04 9.62
CA ARG A 73 3.48 6.16 8.54
C ARG A 73 2.91 6.62 7.20
N ILE A 74 1.63 6.97 7.14
CA ILE A 74 0.98 7.49 5.93
C ILE A 74 1.59 8.84 5.54
N GLU A 75 1.74 9.74 6.51
CA GLU A 75 2.33 11.08 6.29
C GLU A 75 3.74 11.00 5.70
N LYS A 76 4.56 10.06 6.18
CA LYS A 76 5.92 9.84 5.66
C LYS A 76 5.91 9.39 4.20
N SER A 77 4.99 8.50 3.81
CA SER A 77 4.83 8.09 2.41
C SER A 77 4.37 9.23 1.54
N TYR A 78 3.36 9.97 2.00
CA TYR A 78 2.83 11.14 1.31
C TYR A 78 3.94 12.16 0.99
N ARG A 79 4.78 12.50 1.97
CA ARG A 79 5.92 13.42 1.77
C ARG A 79 6.93 12.92 0.74
N ARG A 80 7.28 11.63 0.76
CA ARG A 80 8.18 11.05 -0.24
C ARG A 80 7.61 11.12 -1.65
N ILE A 81 6.33 10.82 -1.79
CA ILE A 81 5.62 10.87 -3.09
C ILE A 81 5.57 12.31 -3.60
N LEU A 82 5.24 13.29 -2.75
CA LEU A 82 5.26 14.70 -3.13
C LEU A 82 6.65 15.16 -3.57
N ASN A 83 7.69 14.82 -2.81
CA ASN A 83 9.07 15.15 -3.16
C ASN A 83 9.43 14.56 -4.52
N MET A 84 9.11 13.28 -4.77
CA MET A 84 9.34 12.64 -6.06
C MET A 84 8.60 13.38 -7.19
N LYS A 85 7.32 13.73 -7.00
CA LYS A 85 6.53 14.47 -8.00
C LYS A 85 7.14 15.84 -8.31
N SER A 86 7.63 16.57 -7.31
CA SER A 86 8.28 17.88 -7.50
C SER A 86 9.58 17.84 -8.30
N MET A 87 10.20 16.66 -8.45
CA MET A 87 11.41 16.49 -9.26
C MET A 87 11.11 16.18 -10.74
N ILE A 88 9.85 15.85 -11.06
CA ILE A 88 9.40 15.47 -12.40
C ILE A 88 8.58 16.60 -13.05
N ALA A 89 7.95 17.45 -12.23
CA ALA A 89 7.16 18.60 -12.65
C ALA A 89 7.98 19.78 -13.15
#